data_AF-A0A4R7K1C2-F1
#
_entry.id   AF-A0A4R7K1C2-F1
#
_cell.length_a   1.000
_cell.length_b   1.000
_cell.length_c   1.000
_cell.angle_alpha   90.00
_cell.angle_beta   90.00
_cell.angle_gamma   90.00
#
_symmetry.space_group_name_H-M   'P 1'
#
loop_
_entity.id
_entity.type
_entity.pdbx_description
1 polymer ?
#
loop_
_entity_poly.entity_id
_entity_poly.type
_entity_poly.pdbx_seq_one_letter_code
_entity_poly.pdbx_strand_id
1 'polypeptide(L)'
;MLTPVKSFLWVVVILYTFTDFSSKKDSETTIDQTQTLQKEAFYVLNTKCNFCHEEKRNRTIFTLENMNILAKTIEYQVFTTRKMPKGRKNKLSPLEEEKLKNWINSLQKP
;
A
#
# COMPACT_ATOMS: atom_id res chain seq x y z
N MET A 1 64.09 -25.09 -16.15
CA MET A 1 62.78 -25.03 -15.46
C MET A 1 62.40 -23.56 -15.26
N LEU A 2 61.08 -23.27 -15.26
CA LEU A 2 60.35 -22.02 -14.97
C LEU A 2 59.89 -21.20 -16.19
N THR A 3 58.59 -21.35 -16.50
CA THR A 3 57.81 -20.61 -17.49
C THR A 3 57.08 -19.42 -16.86
N PRO A 4 56.82 -18.31 -17.59
CA PRO A 4 55.98 -17.22 -17.12
C PRO A 4 54.56 -17.39 -17.65
N VAL A 5 53.68 -18.02 -16.87
CA VAL A 5 52.23 -18.02 -17.12
C VAL A 5 51.50 -17.60 -15.84
N LYS A 6 51.80 -16.39 -15.35
CA LYS A 6 51.16 -15.84 -14.14
C LYS A 6 50.79 -14.36 -14.34
N SER A 7 50.16 -14.02 -15.47
CA SER A 7 49.59 -12.67 -15.65
C SER A 7 48.17 -12.64 -16.20
N PHE A 8 47.58 -13.76 -16.59
CA PHE A 8 46.21 -13.79 -17.13
C PHE A 8 45.13 -14.20 -16.12
N LEU A 9 45.52 -14.59 -14.90
CA LEU A 9 44.59 -15.19 -13.92
C LEU A 9 43.85 -14.17 -13.03
N TRP A 10 44.25 -12.89 -13.04
CA TRP A 10 43.59 -11.85 -12.23
C TRP A 10 42.42 -11.16 -12.95
N VAL A 11 42.36 -11.22 -14.29
CA VAL A 11 41.32 -10.52 -15.07
C VAL A 11 39.96 -11.23 -15.00
N VAL A 12 39.94 -12.55 -14.79
CA VAL A 12 38.70 -13.34 -14.72
C VAL A 12 38.00 -13.20 -13.36
N VAL A 13 38.74 -12.90 -12.29
CA VAL A 13 38.18 -12.76 -10.92
C VAL A 13 37.34 -11.48 -10.77
N ILE A 14 37.66 -10.42 -11.51
CA ILE A 14 36.97 -9.12 -11.41
C ILE A 14 35.62 -9.14 -12.13
N LEU A 15 35.44 -10.00 -13.14
CA LEU A 15 34.17 -10.11 -13.90
C LEU A 15 33.11 -10.99 -13.24
N TYR A 16 33.47 -11.81 -12.24
CA TYR A 16 32.53 -12.70 -11.54
C TYR A 16 31.92 -12.11 -10.26
N THR A 17 32.28 -10.89 -9.87
CA THR A 17 31.78 -10.27 -8.63
C THR A 17 30.62 -9.28 -8.84
N PHE A 18 30.16 -9.10 -10.09
CA PHE A 18 29.15 -8.09 -10.44
C PHE A 18 27.77 -8.66 -10.79
N THR A 19 27.47 -9.90 -10.41
CA THR A 19 26.16 -10.49 -10.65
C THR A 19 25.56 -11.00 -9.33
N ASP A 20 25.14 -10.09 -8.43
CA ASP A 20 24.05 -10.39 -7.45
C ASP A 20 23.68 -9.21 -6.51
N PHE A 21 23.73 -7.96 -6.99
CA PHE A 21 23.27 -6.80 -6.20
C PHE A 21 22.14 -6.05 -6.90
N SER A 22 21.06 -6.74 -7.26
CA SER A 22 19.85 -6.05 -7.70
C SER A 22 18.61 -6.91 -7.47
N SER A 23 18.14 -6.94 -6.22
CA SER A 23 16.82 -7.56 -5.92
C SER A 23 16.18 -7.03 -4.63
N LYS A 24 16.95 -6.47 -3.67
CA LYS A 24 16.37 -6.03 -2.39
C LYS A 24 15.69 -4.66 -2.37
N LYS A 25 15.87 -3.80 -3.40
CA LYS A 25 15.39 -2.41 -3.33
C LYS A 25 13.91 -2.21 -3.68
N ASP A 26 13.34 -3.12 -4.48
CA ASP A 26 11.98 -2.94 -5.02
C ASP A 26 10.89 -3.43 -4.06
N SER A 27 11.18 -4.47 -3.28
CA SER A 27 10.21 -5.05 -2.32
C SER A 27 9.99 -4.14 -1.11
N GLU A 28 11.04 -3.50 -0.60
CA GLU A 28 10.94 -2.61 0.56
C GLU A 28 10.20 -1.30 0.23
N THR A 29 10.46 -0.74 -0.95
CA THR A 29 9.76 0.47 -1.43
C THR A 29 8.26 0.21 -1.61
N THR A 30 7.88 -0.96 -2.12
CA THR A 30 6.46 -1.29 -2.36
C THR A 30 5.71 -1.52 -1.04
N ILE A 31 6.32 -2.21 -0.07
CA ILE A 31 5.70 -2.46 1.25
C ILE A 31 5.49 -1.14 2.00
N ASP A 32 6.48 -0.26 2.01
CA ASP A 32 6.39 1.05 2.68
C ASP A 32 5.30 1.94 2.07
N GLN A 33 5.20 1.95 0.75
CA GLN A 33 4.12 2.66 0.04
C GLN A 33 2.74 2.10 0.36
N THR A 34 2.55 0.77 0.33
CA THR A 34 1.26 0.16 0.68
C THR A 34 0.86 0.45 2.13
N GLN A 35 1.81 0.39 3.08
CA GLN A 35 1.55 0.74 4.47
C GLN A 35 1.18 2.22 4.64
N THR A 36 1.84 3.11 3.91
CA THR A 36 1.54 4.55 3.91
C THR A 36 0.13 4.80 3.39
N LEU A 37 -0.24 4.22 2.24
CA LEU A 37 -1.58 4.32 1.67
C LEU A 37 -2.65 3.78 2.64
N GLN A 38 -2.39 2.65 3.29
CA GLN A 38 -3.30 2.07 4.28
C GLN A 38 -3.51 3.00 5.48
N LYS A 39 -2.45 3.58 6.05
CA LYS A 39 -2.54 4.52 7.18
C LYS A 39 -3.30 5.78 6.82
N GLU A 40 -3.05 6.33 5.63
CA GLU A 40 -3.76 7.52 5.15
C GLU A 40 -5.25 7.26 4.93
N ALA A 41 -5.60 6.13 4.30
CA ALA A 41 -6.99 5.71 4.15
C ALA A 41 -7.65 5.45 5.50
N PHE A 42 -6.93 4.83 6.45
CA PHE A 42 -7.45 4.58 7.79
C PHE A 42 -7.79 5.90 8.51
N TYR A 43 -6.95 6.92 8.38
CA TYR A 43 -7.24 8.23 8.95
C TYR A 43 -8.56 8.82 8.41
N VAL A 44 -8.83 8.66 7.10
CA VAL A 44 -10.11 9.07 6.51
C VAL A 44 -11.27 8.26 7.07
N LEU A 45 -11.16 6.92 7.11
CA LEU A 45 -12.21 6.06 7.67
C LEU A 45 -12.48 6.40 9.14
N ASN A 46 -11.43 6.65 9.92
CA ASN A 46 -11.56 6.97 11.34
C ASN A 46 -12.27 8.31 11.57
N THR A 47 -11.91 9.34 10.81
CA THR A 47 -12.43 10.69 11.01
C THR A 47 -13.77 10.96 10.33
N LYS A 48 -14.10 10.24 9.24
CA LYS A 48 -15.31 10.49 8.43
C LYS A 48 -16.36 9.39 8.52
N CYS A 49 -15.98 8.17 8.88
CA CYS A 49 -16.89 7.02 8.91
C CYS A 49 -17.09 6.50 10.34
N ASN A 50 -16.00 6.23 11.07
CA ASN A 50 -16.06 5.56 12.37
C ASN A 50 -16.84 6.37 13.40
N PHE A 51 -16.72 7.71 13.42
CA PHE A 51 -17.52 8.56 14.30
C PHE A 51 -19.01 8.22 14.30
N CYS A 52 -19.62 8.10 13.11
CA CYS A 52 -21.04 7.72 13.01
C CYS A 52 -21.30 6.22 13.15
N HIS A 53 -20.30 5.38 12.90
CA HIS A 53 -20.43 3.93 13.06
C HIS A 53 -20.34 3.53 14.54
N GLU A 54 -19.63 4.30 15.36
CA GLU A 54 -19.53 4.13 16.81
C GLU A 54 -20.83 4.57 17.51
N GLU A 55 -21.38 5.71 17.08
CA GLU A 55 -22.64 6.23 17.62
C GLU A 55 -23.85 5.34 17.26
N LYS A 56 -23.84 4.69 16.09
CA LYS A 56 -24.98 3.91 15.59
C LYS A 56 -24.78 2.42 15.79
N ARG A 57 -25.69 1.79 16.54
CA ARG A 57 -25.70 0.32 16.74
C ARG A 57 -25.62 -0.44 15.41
N ASN A 58 -24.90 -1.56 15.43
CA ASN A 58 -24.73 -2.53 14.33
C ASN A 58 -24.02 -1.99 13.08
N ARG A 59 -23.14 -1.00 13.23
CA ARG A 59 -22.25 -0.56 12.15
C ARG A 59 -20.85 -1.07 12.39
N THR A 60 -20.20 -1.50 11.32
CA THR A 60 -18.82 -1.99 11.38
C THR A 60 -17.87 -0.84 11.66
N ILE A 61 -17.11 -0.91 12.75
CA ILE A 61 -15.97 -0.01 12.98
C ILE A 61 -14.82 -0.47 12.12
N PHE A 62 -14.28 0.43 11.30
CA PHE A 62 -13.10 0.14 10.51
C PHE A 62 -11.85 0.27 11.38
N THR A 63 -10.96 -0.71 11.30
CA THR A 63 -9.67 -0.75 11.99
C THR A 63 -8.57 -1.08 10.97
N LEU A 64 -7.30 -0.88 11.32
CA LEU A 64 -6.18 -1.23 10.44
C LEU A 64 -6.19 -2.72 10.07
N GLU A 65 -6.65 -3.58 10.98
CA GLU A 65 -6.68 -5.03 10.83
C GLU A 65 -7.79 -5.48 9.90
N ASN A 66 -8.95 -4.79 9.90
CA ASN A 66 -10.13 -5.22 9.14
C ASN A 66 -10.36 -4.46 7.83
N MET A 67 -9.75 -3.28 7.64
CA MET A 67 -10.09 -2.41 6.51
C MET A 67 -9.80 -3.06 5.16
N ASN A 68 -8.70 -3.81 5.01
CA ASN A 68 -8.36 -4.46 3.75
C ASN A 68 -9.40 -5.53 3.38
N ILE A 69 -9.91 -6.28 4.37
CA ILE A 69 -10.97 -7.29 4.17
C ILE A 69 -12.28 -6.62 3.73
N LEU A 70 -12.56 -5.42 4.26
CA LEU A 70 -13.77 -4.65 4.00
C LEU A 70 -13.66 -3.69 2.81
N ALA A 71 -12.50 -3.63 2.14
CA ALA A 71 -12.21 -2.66 1.08
C ALA A 71 -13.25 -2.71 -0.05
N LYS A 72 -13.68 -3.90 -0.49
CA LYS A 72 -14.75 -4.06 -1.50
C LYS A 72 -16.09 -3.47 -1.05
N THR A 73 -16.43 -3.63 0.23
CA THR A 73 -17.66 -3.04 0.78
C THR A 73 -17.56 -1.52 0.84
N ILE A 74 -16.40 -1.00 1.24
CA ILE A 74 -16.12 0.44 1.26
C ILE A 74 -16.23 1.01 -0.15
N GLU A 75 -15.55 0.40 -1.14
CA GLU A 75 -15.59 0.78 -2.55
C GLU A 75 -17.03 0.89 -3.06
N TYR A 76 -17.82 -0.16 -2.83
CA TYR A 76 -19.21 -0.22 -3.27
C TYR A 76 -20.09 0.85 -2.62
N GLN A 77 -19.94 1.08 -1.31
CA GLN A 77 -20.77 2.05 -0.58
C GLN A 77 -20.39 3.50 -0.88
N VAL A 78 -19.09 3.79 -1.03
CA VAL A 78 -18.56 5.14 -1.20
C VAL A 78 -18.55 5.56 -2.67
N PHE A 79 -18.05 4.72 -3.57
CA PHE A 79 -17.80 5.11 -4.96
C PHE A 79 -18.86 4.61 -5.94
N THR A 80 -19.37 3.39 -5.77
CA THR A 80 -20.40 2.84 -6.68
C THR A 80 -21.78 3.40 -6.37
N THR A 81 -22.27 3.18 -5.15
CA THR A 81 -23.64 3.58 -4.76
C THR A 81 -23.72 5.01 -4.24
N ARG A 82 -22.58 5.58 -3.81
CA ARG A 82 -22.49 6.92 -3.20
C ARG A 82 -23.46 7.12 -2.03
N LYS A 83 -23.77 6.04 -1.30
CA LYS A 83 -24.68 6.05 -0.13
C LYS A 83 -23.96 6.37 1.18
N MET A 84 -22.63 6.32 1.17
CA MET A 84 -21.76 6.65 2.29
C MET A 84 -20.67 7.64 1.85
N PRO A 85 -20.13 8.47 2.77
CA PRO A 85 -20.58 8.67 4.15
C PRO A 85 -21.92 9.41 4.22
N LYS A 86 -22.70 9.11 5.27
CA LYS A 86 -24.02 9.74 5.48
C LYS A 86 -23.90 11.07 6.21
N GLY A 87 -24.75 12.01 5.82
CA GLY A 87 -24.88 13.31 6.48
C GLY A 87 -23.90 14.35 5.96
N ARG A 88 -24.30 15.62 6.03
CA ARG A 88 -23.52 16.74 5.44
C ARG A 88 -22.16 16.97 6.12
N LYS A 89 -22.06 16.68 7.42
CA LYS A 89 -20.86 16.92 8.24
C LYS A 89 -19.73 15.90 7.96
N ASN A 90 -20.05 14.75 7.39
CA ASN A 90 -19.11 13.65 7.17
C ASN A 90 -18.65 13.55 5.71
N LYS A 91 -19.00 14.54 4.88
CA LYS A 91 -18.68 14.52 3.45
C LYS A 91 -17.17 14.44 3.27
N LEU A 92 -16.74 13.56 2.35
CA LEU A 92 -15.35 13.49 1.93
C LEU A 92 -15.00 14.70 1.07
N SER A 93 -13.84 15.27 1.32
CA SER A 93 -13.17 16.18 0.39
C SER A 93 -12.57 15.39 -0.79
N PRO A 94 -12.27 16.04 -1.93
CA PRO A 94 -11.63 15.36 -3.06
C PRO A 94 -10.33 14.63 -2.68
N LEU A 95 -9.51 15.23 -1.81
CA LEU A 95 -8.28 14.62 -1.31
C LEU A 95 -8.55 13.36 -0.46
N GLU A 96 -9.60 13.37 0.35
CA GLU A 96 -9.98 12.20 1.17
C GLU A 96 -10.54 11.07 0.30
N GLU A 97 -11.33 11.40 -0.73
CA GLU A 97 -11.77 10.43 -1.74
C GLU A 97 -10.58 9.81 -2.48
N GLU A 98 -9.61 10.62 -2.86
CA GLU A 98 -8.39 10.17 -3.54
C GLU A 98 -7.59 9.20 -2.67
N LYS A 99 -7.36 9.52 -1.39
CA LYS A 99 -6.68 8.63 -0.44
C LYS A 99 -7.35 7.26 -0.33
N LEU A 100 -8.68 7.25 -0.22
CA LEU A 100 -9.44 6.00 -0.19
C LEU A 100 -9.32 5.21 -1.51
N LYS A 101 -9.43 5.88 -2.66
CA LYS A 101 -9.28 5.24 -3.98
C LYS A 101 -7.88 4.67 -4.17
N ASN A 102 -6.84 5.43 -3.87
CA ASN A 102 -5.45 5.00 -4.04
C ASN A 102 -5.15 3.76 -3.19
N TRP A 103 -5.61 3.75 -1.95
CA TRP A 103 -5.50 2.57 -1.10
C TRP A 103 -6.30 1.38 -1.67
N ILE A 104 -7.56 1.55 -2.07
CA ILE A 104 -8.36 0.44 -2.66
C ILE A 104 -7.70 -0.12 -3.92
N ASN A 105 -7.23 0.75 -4.81
CA ASN A 105 -6.53 0.36 -6.03
C ASN A 105 -5.23 -0.39 -5.72
N SER A 106 -4.52 -0.01 -4.65
CA SER A 106 -3.30 -0.73 -4.23
C SER A 106 -3.57 -2.17 -3.78
N LEU A 107 -4.81 -2.49 -3.39
CA LEU A 107 -5.23 -3.86 -3.01
C LEU A 107 -5.67 -4.70 -4.22
N GLN A 108 -6.02 -4.05 -5.33
CA GLN A 108 -6.37 -4.74 -6.56
C GLN A 108 -5.06 -5.08 -7.29
N LYS A 109 -4.75 -6.38 -7.40
CA LYS A 109 -3.65 -6.79 -8.28
C LYS A 109 -4.02 -6.39 -9.72
N PRO A 110 -3.04 -5.93 -10.53
CA PRO A 110 -3.27 -5.69 -11.96
C PRO A 110 -3.75 -6.97 -12.66
#